data_AF-A0A7V9H4T5-F1
#
_entry.id   AF-A0A7V9H4T5-F1
#
_cell.length_a   1.000
_cell.length_b   1.000
_cell.length_c   1.000
_cell.angle_alpha   90.00
_cell.angle_beta   90.00
_cell.angle_gamma   90.00
#
_symmetry.space_group_name_H-M   'P 1'
#
loop_
_entity.id
_entity.type
_entity.pdbx_description
1 polymer ?
#
loop_
_entity_poly.entity_id
_entity_poly.type
_entity_poly.pdbx_seq_one_letter_code
_entity_poly.pdbx_strand_id
1 'polypeptide(L)' 'MLREIGHPLHYGDITEIALESGYLQSAGRTPQNTMRARLSVDVRDNPDTLFVQTAPGVYALRPAN' A
#
# COMPACT_ATOMS: atom_id res chain seq x y z
N MET A 1 -7.65 2.03 6.38
CA MET A 1 -6.53 1.08 6.21
C MET A 1 -5.18 1.58 6.78
N LEU A 2 -4.22 2.16 6.04
CA LEU A 2 -2.95 2.59 6.69
C LEU A 2 -3.12 3.73 7.71
N ARG A 3 -4.14 4.59 7.54
CA ARG A 3 -4.48 5.64 8.53
C ARG A 3 -4.96 5.06 9.86
N GLU A 4 -5.53 3.85 9.83
CA GLU A 4 -6.06 3.17 11.02
C GLU A 4 -4.97 2.36 11.74
N ILE A 5 -3.98 1.87 11.00
CA ILE A 5 -2.90 1.02 11.54
C ILE A 5 -1.78 1.86 12.13
N GLY A 6 -1.50 3.05 11.57
CA GLY A 6 -0.60 4.03 12.18
C GLY A 6 0.89 3.69 12.14
N HIS A 7 1.29 2.61 11.46
CA HIS A 7 2.69 2.22 11.29
C HIS A 7 2.98 1.69 9.87
N PRO A 8 4.25 1.63 9.44
CA PRO A 8 4.62 1.06 8.15
C PRO A 8 4.25 -0.43 8.05
N LEU A 9 3.90 -0.89 6.86
CA LEU A 9 3.54 -2.29 6.57
C LEU A 9 4.14 -2.77 5.27
N HIS A 10 4.40 -4.07 5.19
CA HIS A 10 4.78 -4.69 3.92
C HIS A 10 3.59 -4.68 2.97
N TYR A 11 3.83 -4.54 1.66
CA TYR A 11 2.74 -4.52 0.67
C TYR A 11 1.88 -5.80 0.69
N GLY A 12 2.44 -6.92 1.15
CA GLY A 12 1.71 -8.18 1.37
C GLY A 12 0.59 -7.99 2.39
N ASP A 13 0.94 -7.53 3.59
CA ASP A 13 0.00 -7.24 4.68
C ASP A 13 -1.02 -6.16 4.27
N ILE A 14 -0.55 -5.15 3.52
CA ILE A 14 -1.44 -4.11 2.96
C ILE A 14 -2.43 -4.73 1.95
N THR A 15 -2.05 -5.77 1.24
CA THR A 15 -2.96 -6.44 0.31
C THR A 15 -3.96 -7.29 1.07
N GLU A 16 -3.49 -8.06 2.06
CA GLU A 16 -4.32 -8.97 2.85
C GLU A 16 -5.39 -8.22 3.63
N ILE A 17 -5.00 -7.19 4.39
CA ILE A 17 -5.95 -6.38 5.15
C ILE A 17 -6.95 -5.68 4.20
N ALA A 18 -6.53 -5.26 3.00
CA ALA A 18 -7.43 -4.64 2.03
C ALA A 18 -8.47 -5.64 1.50
N LEU A 19 -8.07 -6.89 1.27
CA LEU A 19 -8.97 -7.97 0.87
C LEU A 19 -9.94 -8.34 2.00
N GLU A 20 -9.42 -8.53 3.22
CA GLU A 20 -10.20 -8.91 4.40
C GLU A 20 -11.22 -7.83 4.79
N SER A 21 -10.83 -6.56 4.71
CA SER A 21 -11.70 -5.43 5.01
C SER A 21 -12.68 -5.11 3.87
N GLY A 22 -12.61 -5.82 2.74
CA GLY A 22 -13.43 -5.58 1.55
C GLY A 22 -13.08 -4.31 0.77
N TYR A 23 -12.00 -3.61 1.12
CA TYR A 23 -11.50 -2.42 0.41
C TYR A 23 -10.93 -2.75 -0.97
N LEU A 24 -10.42 -3.97 -1.13
CA LEU A 24 -9.92 -4.50 -2.40
C LEU A 24 -10.74 -5.71 -2.79
N GLN A 25 -11.29 -5.69 -4.00
CA GLN A 25 -11.85 -6.86 -4.65
C GLN A 25 -10.95 -7.22 -5.83
N SER A 26 -10.34 -8.41 -5.80
CA SER A 26 -9.47 -8.89 -6.86
C SER A 26 -10.10 -10.07 -7.60
N ALA A 27 -10.28 -9.93 -8.92
CA ALA A 27 -10.58 -11.04 -9.83
C ALA A 27 -9.31 -11.71 -10.39
N GLY A 28 -8.13 -11.21 -10.04
CA GLY A 28 -6.83 -11.67 -10.56
C GLY A 28 -6.11 -12.66 -9.66
N ARG A 29 -5.11 -13.36 -10.22
CA ARG A 29 -4.34 -14.42 -9.55
C ARG A 29 -3.25 -13.92 -8.58
N THR A 30 -2.83 -12.65 -8.66
CA THR A 30 -1.68 -12.12 -7.89
C THR A 30 -1.91 -10.71 -7.32
N PRO A 31 -2.91 -10.52 -6.43
CA PRO A 31 -3.25 -9.21 -5.89
C PRO A 31 -2.08 -8.50 -5.19
N GLN A 32 -1.19 -9.25 -4.54
CA GLN A 32 -0.01 -8.71 -3.87
C GLN A 32 0.97 -8.08 -4.86
N ASN A 33 1.21 -8.72 -6.02
CA ASN A 33 2.12 -8.19 -7.04
C ASN A 33 1.55 -6.91 -7.68
N THR A 34 0.24 -6.89 -7.91
CA THR A 34 -0.46 -5.70 -8.40
C THR A 34 -0.37 -4.56 -7.39
N MET A 35 -0.62 -4.83 -6.11
CA MET A 35 -0.50 -3.84 -5.03
C MET A 35 0.92 -3.29 -4.95
N ARG A 36 1.94 -4.17 -4.99
CA ARG A 36 3.35 -3.78 -5.00
C ARG A 36 3.66 -2.81 -6.14
N ALA A 37 3.30 -3.18 -7.37
CA ALA A 37 3.56 -2.36 -8.54
C ALA A 37 2.87 -0.99 -8.43
N ARG A 38 1.61 -0.97 -7.98
CA ARG A 38 0.85 0.27 -7.83
C ARG A 38 1.46 1.20 -6.78
N LEU A 39 1.84 0.68 -5.62
CA LEU A 39 2.52 1.46 -4.57
C LEU A 39 3.89 1.96 -5.04
N SER A 40 4.68 1.12 -5.72
CA SER A 40 6.00 1.52 -6.21
C SER A 40 5.92 2.61 -7.29
N VAL A 41 4.97 2.50 -8.23
CA VAL A 41 4.74 3.51 -9.27
C VAL A 41 4.23 4.80 -8.65
N ASP A 42 3.25 4.73 -7.75
CA ASP A 42 2.69 5.92 -7.11
C ASP A 42 3.75 6.67 -6.29
N VAL A 43 4.54 5.97 -5.47
CA VAL A 43 5.63 6.59 -4.69
C VAL A 43 6.70 7.24 -5.58
N ARG A 44 6.96 6.69 -6.77
CA ARG A 44 8.00 7.17 -7.68
C ARG A 44 7.53 8.33 -8.56
N ASP A 45 6.33 8.22 -9.11
CA ASP A 45 5.87 9.05 -10.22
C ASP A 45 4.82 10.10 -9.78
N ASN A 46 4.22 9.95 -8.59
CA ASN A 46 3.20 10.87 -8.08
C ASN A 46 3.77 11.74 -6.94
N PRO A 47 4.08 13.02 -7.18
CA PRO A 47 4.62 13.90 -6.13
C PRO A 47 3.62 14.19 -4.99
N ASP A 48 2.32 14.05 -5.26
CA ASP A 48 1.24 14.26 -4.30
C ASP A 48 0.83 12.98 -3.56
N THR A 49 1.58 11.89 -3.74
CA THR A 49 1.31 10.62 -3.06
C THR A 49 1.31 10.77 -1.54
N LEU A 50 0.33 10.15 -0.92
CA LEU A 50 0.22 10.02 0.54
C LEU A 50 1.10 8.89 1.08
N PHE A 51 1.71 8.08 0.22
CA PHE A 51 2.52 6.95 0.64
C PHE A 51 4.01 7.29 0.61
N VAL A 52 4.78 6.63 1.47
CA VAL A 52 6.24 6.70 1.46
C VAL A 52 6.80 5.29 1.63
N GLN A 53 7.80 4.94 0.83
CA GLN A 53 8.54 3.71 1.00
C GLN A 53 9.61 3.90 2.08
N THR A 54 9.53 3.14 3.17
CA THR A 54 10.45 3.25 4.31
C THR A 54 11.54 2.17 4.27
N ALA A 55 11.26 1.05 3.61
CA ALA A 55 12.21 -0.04 3.33
C ALA A 55 11.74 -0.80 2.06
N PRO A 56 12.55 -1.70 1.48
CA PRO A 56 12.13 -2.49 0.32
C PRO A 56 10.80 -3.21 0.57
N GLY A 57 9.76 -2.84 -0.18
CA GLY A 57 8.42 -3.41 -0.05
C GLY A 57 7.60 -2.93 1.16
N VAL A 58 8.12 -2.03 2.00
CA VAL A 58 7.45 -1.52 3.19
C VAL A 58 7.00 -0.07 2.96
N TYR A 59 5.71 0.19 3.19
CA TYR A 59 5.08 1.48 2.92
C TYR A 59 4.36 2.02 4.16
N ALA A 60 4.43 3.33 4.33
CA ALA A 60 3.73 4.08 5.36
C ALA A 60 2.95 5.24 4.75
N LEU A 61 2.12 5.90 5.56
CA LEU A 61 1.52 7.18 5.17
C LEU A 61 2.43 8.33 5.56
N ARG A 62 2.48 9.35 4.69
CA ARG A 62 3.08 10.64 5.01
C ARG A 62 2.26 11.29 6.14
N PRO A 63 2.90 11.85 7.17
CA PRO A 63 2.19 12.66 8.15
C PRO A 63 1.48 13.81 7.43
N ALA A 64 0.22 14.05 7.77
CA ALA A 64 -0.47 15.25 7.32
C ALA A 64 0.21 16.45 8.00
N ASN A 65 0.81 17.32 7.20
CA ASN A 65 1.23 18.65 7.65
C ASN A 65 0.01 19.55 7.87
#